data_AF-A0A6C0JRD7-F1
#
_entry.id   AF-A0A6C0JRD7-F1
#
_cell.length_a   1.000
_cell.length_b   1.000
_cell.length_c   1.000
_cell.angle_alpha   90.00
_cell.angle_beta   90.00
_cell.angle_gamma   90.00
#
_symmetry.space_group_name_H-M   'P 1'
#
loop_
_entity.id
_entity.type
_entity.pdbx_description
1 polymer ?
#
loop_
_entity_poly.entity_id
_entity_poly.type
_entity_poly.pdbx_seq_one_letter_code
_entity_poly.pdbx_strand_id
1 'polypeptide(L)' 'MKELDNNLKELLKNINKCCIEIVKKDNLNCKLKKLDFLESENFYKNYSKDLFEDE' A
#
# COMPACT_ATOMS: atom_id res chain seq x y z
N MET A 1 18.40 -9.37 7.78
CA MET A 1 17.65 -8.46 6.90
C MET A 1 18.39 -7.13 6.88
N LYS A 2 18.69 -6.55 5.70
CA LYS A 2 19.16 -5.16 5.65
C LYS A 2 17.95 -4.29 6.02
N GLU A 3 18.05 -3.48 7.07
CA GLU A 3 17.01 -2.51 7.38
C GLU A 3 16.80 -1.61 6.16
N LEU A 4 15.54 -1.44 5.77
CA LEU A 4 15.19 -0.56 4.68
C LEU A 4 15.49 0.88 5.11
N ASP A 5 16.24 1.62 4.29
CA ASP A 5 16.53 3.03 4.53
C ASP A 5 15.23 3.83 4.74
N ASN A 6 15.23 4.77 5.69
CA ASN A 6 14.03 5.53 6.04
C ASN A 6 13.48 6.34 4.87
N ASN A 7 14.33 6.90 4.01
CA ASN A 7 13.88 7.64 2.83
C ASN A 7 13.22 6.70 1.82
N LEU A 8 13.75 5.48 1.69
CA LEU A 8 13.15 4.46 0.83
C LEU A 8 11.79 3.99 1.36
N LYS A 9 11.64 3.81 2.68
CA LYS A 9 10.35 3.50 3.30
C LYS A 9 9.33 4.59 3.03
N GLU A 10 9.72 5.86 3.20
CA GLU A 10 8.83 6.99 2.97
C GLU A 10 8.41 7.08 1.50
N LEU A 11 9.35 6.90 0.56
CA LEU A 11 9.06 6.86 -0.87
C LEU A 11 8.06 5.75 -1.20
N LEU A 12 8.28 4.54 -0.69
CA LEU A 12 7.38 3.39 -0.91
C LEU A 12 5.97 3.61 -0.33
N LYS A 13 5.89 4.29 0.83
CA LYS A 13 4.62 4.69 1.43
C LYS A 13 3.86 5.68 0.55
N ASN A 14 4.56 6.66 -0.01
CA ASN A 14 3.97 7.64 -0.93
C ASN A 14 3.51 6.99 -2.24
N ILE A 15 4.30 6.05 -2.79
CA ILE A 15 3.93 5.26 -3.97
C ILE A 15 2.65 4.45 -3.68
N ASN A 16 2.60 3.73 -2.55
CA ASN A 16 1.41 2.96 -2.16
C ASN A 16 0.16 3.83 -2.05
N LYS A 17 0.29 5.00 -1.41
CA LYS A 17 -0.81 5.97 -1.31
C LYS A 17 -1.28 6.39 -2.71
N CYS A 18 -0.36 6.67 -3.63
CA CYS A 18 -0.70 7.06 -5.00
C CYS A 18 -1.45 5.93 -5.74
N CYS A 19 -0.97 4.69 -5.65
CA CYS A 19 -1.62 3.54 -6.28
C CYS A 19 -3.05 3.33 -5.77
N ILE A 20 -3.26 3.43 -4.46
CA ILE A 20 -4.60 3.31 -3.86
C ILE A 20 -5.55 4.38 -4.42
N GLU A 21 -5.08 5.63 -4.53
CA GLU A 21 -5.91 6.73 -5.04
C GLU A 21 -6.21 6.58 -6.54
N ILE A 22 -5.27 6.06 -7.34
CA ILE A 22 -5.50 5.75 -8.76
C ILE A 22 -6.58 4.67 -8.90
N VAL A 23 -6.46 3.57 -8.15
CA VAL A 23 -7.46 2.47 -8.20
C VAL A 23 -8.86 2.98 -7.85
N LYS A 24 -8.97 3.79 -6.80
CA LYS A 24 -10.25 4.39 -6.39
C LYS A 24 -10.81 5.36 -7.43
N LYS A 25 -9.97 6.22 -8.01
CA LYS A 25 -10.42 7.30 -8.91
C LYS A 25 -10.83 6.76 -10.27
N ASP A 26 -10.05 5.84 -10.82
CA ASP A 26 -10.27 5.33 -12.18
C ASP A 26 -11.11 4.04 -12.18
N ASN A 27 -11.66 3.65 -11.02
CA ASN A 27 -12.45 2.44 -10.79
C ASN A 27 -11.79 1.21 -11.43
N LEU A 28 -10.47 1.11 -11.27
CA LEU A 28 -9.68 0.05 -11.87
C LEU A 28 -10.08 -1.27 -11.24
N ASN A 29 -10.40 -2.27 -12.07
CA ASN A 29 -10.68 -3.62 -11.61
C ASN A 29 -9.37 -4.36 -11.29
N CYS A 30 -8.60 -3.86 -10.33
CA CYS A 30 -7.40 -4.50 -9.83
C CYS A 30 -7.33 -4.46 -8.30
N LYS A 31 -6.67 -5.46 -7.73
CA LYS A 31 -6.39 -5.57 -6.31
C LYS A 31 -4.91 -5.28 -6.08
N LEU A 32 -4.59 -4.58 -5.00
CA LEU A 32 -3.22 -4.21 -4.63
C LEU A 32 -2.64 -5.25 -3.68
N LYS A 33 -1.40 -5.65 -3.94
CA LYS A 33 -0.64 -6.46 -2.99
C LYS A 33 -0.08 -5.59 -1.86
N LYS A 34 -0.29 -6.03 -0.62
CA LYS A 34 0.24 -5.35 0.56
C LYS A 34 1.74 -5.54 0.71
N LEU A 35 2.42 -4.52 1.22
CA LEU A 35 3.81 -4.63 1.65
C LEU A 35 3.85 -4.91 3.15
N ASP A 36 4.57 -5.96 3.57
CA ASP A 36 4.63 -6.42 4.96
C ASP A 36 4.98 -5.32 5.96
N PHE A 37 5.94 -4.45 5.61
CA PHE A 37 6.36 -3.37 6.50
C PHE A 37 5.25 -2.32 6.67
N LEU A 38 4.48 -2.02 5.62
CA LEU A 38 3.36 -1.08 5.70
C LEU A 38 2.19 -1.69 6.49
N GLU A 39 1.94 -2.99 6.35
CA GLU A 39 0.96 -3.71 7.19
C GLU A 39 1.38 -3.66 8.67
N SER A 40 2.66 -3.90 8.96
CA SER A 40 3.20 -3.82 10.34
C SER A 40 3.07 -2.43 10.96
N GLU A 41 3.09 -1.38 10.13
CA GLU A 41 2.88 0.02 10.53
C GLU A 41 1.39 0.42 10.58
N ASN A 42 0.46 -0.53 10.40
CA ASN A 42 -0.99 -0.29 10.30
C ASN A 42 -1.39 0.70 9.18
N PHE A 43 -0.56 0.86 8.15
CA PHE A 43 -0.81 1.80 7.06
C PHE A 43 -2.15 1.53 6.37
N TYR A 44 -2.50 0.25 6.18
CA TYR A 44 -3.67 -0.13 5.40
C TYR A 44 -5.01 -0.11 6.17
N LYS A 45 -4.97 0.14 7.49
CA LYS A 45 -6.14 0.00 8.39
C LYS A 45 -7.34 0.89 8.00
N ASN A 46 -7.08 2.02 7.34
CA ASN A 46 -8.09 3.00 6.96
C ASN A 46 -8.57 2.85 5.50
N TYR A 47 -8.07 1.85 4.77
CA TYR A 47 -8.49 1.59 3.40
C TYR A 47 -9.48 0.42 3.36
N SER A 48 -10.34 0.44 2.35
CA SER A 48 -11.31 -0.63 2.16
C SER A 48 -10.62 -1.94 1.79
N LYS A 49 -11.09 -3.06 2.34
CA LYS A 49 -10.44 -4.38 2.20
C LYS A 49 -10.50 -4.92 0.77
N ASP A 50 -11.53 -4.54 0.02
CA ASP A 50 -11.73 -4.90 -1.39
C ASP A 50 -10.64 -4.36 -2.33
N LEU A 51 -9.89 -3.34 -1.90
CA LEU A 51 -8.75 -2.79 -2.65
C LEU A 51 -7.53 -3.70 -2.65
N PHE A 52 -7.50 -4.73 -1.81
CA PHE A 52 -6.33 -5.59 -1.62
C PHE A 52 -6.60 -7.04 -2.01
N GLU A 53 -5.54 -7.74 -2.40
CA GLU A 53 -5.59 -9.19 -2.60
C GLU A 53 -5.92 -9.87 -1.27
N ASP A 54 -6.84 -10.85 -1.30
CA ASP A 54 -7.10 -11.70 -0.14
C ASP A 54 -5.93 -12.70 -0.06
N GLU A 55 -5.18 -12.67 1.05
CA GLU A 55 -4.15 -13.67 1.36
C GLU A 55 -4.74 -15.01 1.82
#